data_AF-A0A4Y2Q076-F1
#
_entry.id   AF-A0A4Y2Q076-F1
#
_cell.length_a   1.000
_cell.length_b   1.000
_cell.length_c   1.000
_cell.angle_alpha   90.00
_cell.angle_beta   90.00
_cell.angle_gamma   90.00
#
_symmetry.space_group_name_H-M   'P 1'
#
loop_
_entity.id
_entity.type
_entity.pdbx_description
1 polymer ?
#
loop_
_entity_poly.entity_id
_entity_poly.type
_entity_poly.pdbx_seq_one_letter_code
_entity_poly.pdbx_strand_id
1 'polypeptide(L)'
;MHPSAKKPYQKSATKESIIRRQKMGHWRNRSFHKVLLKVKTTPAPWQRPEMFVTGHGPFPTYLKRFNIRNSDSCGCGNLGNSLHYATSCLFTTSYHLTKPSADLEPLWWKRVMNNNNSRAKIGQLVHFNAQNEKLFFQKDGDNN
;
A
#
# COMPACT_ATOMS: atom_id res chain seq x y z
N MET A 1 -43.72 8.70 -10.15
CA MET A 1 -42.47 9.47 -10.26
C MET A 1 -41.87 9.60 -8.87
N HIS A 2 -40.80 8.87 -8.55
CA HIS A 2 -40.06 9.00 -7.29
C HIS A 2 -38.74 9.72 -7.57
N PRO A 3 -38.34 10.76 -6.81
CA PRO A 3 -37.03 11.39 -6.99
C PRO A 3 -35.95 10.48 -6.40
N SER A 4 -35.01 10.05 -7.24
CA SER A 4 -33.84 9.27 -6.83
C SER A 4 -32.83 10.20 -6.15
N ALA A 5 -32.51 9.93 -4.88
CA ALA A 5 -31.56 10.71 -4.10
C ALA A 5 -30.14 10.59 -4.68
N LYS A 6 -29.55 11.72 -5.09
CA LYS A 6 -28.16 11.79 -5.53
C LYS A 6 -27.23 11.50 -4.33
N LYS A 7 -26.44 10.42 -4.41
CA LYS A 7 -25.38 10.13 -3.42
C LYS A 7 -24.35 11.26 -3.46
N PRO A 8 -23.84 11.74 -2.32
CA PRO A 8 -22.89 12.85 -2.29
C PRO A 8 -21.53 12.41 -2.87
N TYR A 9 -21.13 13.11 -3.93
CA TYR A 9 -19.82 13.04 -4.56
C TYR A 9 -18.70 13.24 -3.51
N GLN A 10 -17.88 12.20 -3.32
CA GLN A 10 -16.83 12.20 -2.31
C GLN A 10 -15.57 12.86 -2.89
N LYS A 11 -15.25 14.06 -2.40
CA LYS A 11 -14.06 14.85 -2.79
C LYS A 11 -12.81 13.96 -2.83
N SER A 12 -12.13 13.94 -3.97
CA SER A 12 -10.83 13.28 -4.16
C SER A 12 -9.88 13.64 -3.03
N ALA A 13 -9.45 12.66 -2.26
CA ALA A 13 -8.63 12.86 -1.07
C ALA A 13 -7.25 13.45 -1.46
N THR A 14 -6.95 14.68 -1.03
CA THR A 14 -5.62 15.28 -1.15
C THR A 14 -4.60 14.45 -0.37
N LYS A 15 -3.34 14.36 -0.83
CA LYS A 15 -2.20 13.72 -0.16
C LYS A 15 -2.14 14.01 1.35
N GLU A 16 -2.46 15.23 1.76
CA GLU A 16 -2.54 15.65 3.17
C GLU A 16 -3.66 14.97 3.97
N SER A 17 -4.84 14.75 3.38
CA SER A 17 -5.95 14.05 4.01
C SER A 17 -5.69 12.55 4.19
N ILE A 18 -4.86 11.99 3.30
CA ILE A 18 -4.33 10.63 3.40
C ILE A 18 -3.33 10.58 4.56
N ILE A 19 -2.34 11.48 4.60
CA ILE A 19 -1.38 11.60 5.72
C ILE A 19 -2.11 11.74 7.07
N ARG A 20 -3.12 12.61 7.17
CA ARG A 20 -3.88 12.85 8.41
C ARG A 20 -4.64 11.62 8.89
N ARG A 21 -5.32 10.87 8.00
CA ARG A 21 -6.04 9.65 8.38
C ARG A 21 -5.12 8.52 8.84
N GLN A 22 -3.94 8.42 8.25
CA GLN A 22 -2.95 7.41 8.63
C GLN A 22 -2.33 7.68 10.00
N LYS A 23 -2.16 8.95 10.39
CA LYS A 23 -1.77 9.31 11.76
C LYS A 23 -2.80 8.87 12.81
N MET A 24 -4.09 8.80 12.44
CA MET A 24 -5.18 8.34 13.33
C MET A 24 -5.32 6.82 13.40
N GLY A 25 -4.69 6.05 12.50
CA GLY A 25 -4.70 4.58 12.52
C GLY A 25 -3.77 3.94 13.56
N HIS A 26 -3.17 4.74 14.43
CA HIS A 26 -2.15 4.29 15.38
C HIS A 26 -2.75 3.85 16.72
N TRP A 27 -2.92 2.52 16.82
CA TRP A 27 -2.72 1.65 18.00
C TRP A 27 -3.92 0.98 18.70
N ARG A 28 -4.01 -0.34 18.46
CA ARG A 28 -3.85 -1.37 19.51
C ARG A 28 -2.83 -2.42 19.06
N ASN A 29 -1.53 -2.20 19.33
CA ASN A 29 -0.63 -3.26 19.80
C ASN A 29 0.66 -2.64 20.38
N ARG A 30 0.78 -2.73 21.69
CA ARG A 30 1.77 -2.04 22.51
C ARG A 30 3.02 -2.94 22.66
N SER A 31 3.85 -3.09 21.63
CA SER A 31 5.15 -3.82 21.77
C SER A 31 6.27 -3.53 20.76
N PHE A 32 6.14 -2.61 19.79
CA PHE A 32 7.23 -2.32 18.84
C PHE A 32 7.96 -0.98 19.07
N HIS A 33 7.64 -0.29 20.16
CA HIS A 33 8.08 1.09 20.39
C HIS A 33 9.52 1.29 20.85
N LYS A 34 10.30 0.25 21.09
CA LYS A 34 11.63 0.41 21.71
C LYS A 34 12.84 0.35 20.77
N VAL A 35 12.69 0.05 19.48
CA VAL A 35 13.89 -0.23 18.65
C VAL A 35 14.25 0.84 17.60
N LEU A 36 13.34 1.69 17.10
CA LEU A 36 13.73 2.60 16.00
C LEU A 36 13.05 3.97 16.03
N LEU A 37 13.57 4.89 16.84
CA LEU A 37 13.41 6.33 16.58
C LEU A 37 14.65 7.08 17.09
N LYS A 38 15.70 7.17 16.26
CA LYS A 38 16.60 8.32 16.29
C LYS A 38 16.58 8.97 14.91
N VAL A 39 16.04 10.17 14.92
CA VAL A 39 15.60 11.00 13.80
C VAL A 39 16.73 11.25 12.80
N LYS A 40 16.51 10.90 11.53
CA LYS A 40 17.10 11.58 10.37
C LYS A 40 16.01 11.74 9.30
N THR A 41 16.00 12.92 8.70
CA THR A 41 15.07 13.42 7.65
C THR A 41 14.60 12.29 6.75
N THR A 42 13.35 11.86 6.98
CA THR A 42 12.86 10.63 6.38
C THR A 42 12.35 10.92 4.97
N PRO A 43 12.62 10.05 3.98
CA PRO A 43 11.78 9.99 2.78
C PRO A 43 10.30 9.92 3.19
N ALA A 44 9.36 10.43 2.38
CA ALA A 44 7.94 10.54 2.78
C ALA A 44 7.51 9.22 3.48
N PRO A 45 6.77 9.23 4.61
CA PRO A 45 6.60 8.05 5.47
C PRO A 45 6.38 6.73 4.71
N TRP A 46 5.64 6.80 3.61
CA TRP A 46 5.31 5.77 2.62
C TRP A 46 6.48 5.06 1.93
N GLN A 47 7.68 5.65 1.91
CA GLN A 47 8.85 5.13 1.21
C GLN A 47 9.66 4.12 2.05
N ARG A 48 9.18 3.82 3.26
CA ARG A 48 9.79 2.87 4.18
C ARG A 48 9.36 1.43 3.86
N PRO A 49 10.29 0.46 3.73
CA PRO A 49 9.95 -0.96 3.57
C PRO A 49 9.00 -1.50 4.63
N GLU A 50 9.02 -0.96 5.85
CA GLU A 50 8.13 -1.35 6.95
C GLU A 50 6.66 -1.05 6.63
N MET A 51 6.38 0.04 5.91
CA MET A 51 5.02 0.37 5.45
C MET A 51 4.54 -0.66 4.43
N PHE A 52 5.42 -1.03 3.50
CA PHE A 52 5.14 -2.04 2.50
C PHE A 52 4.76 -3.39 3.14
N VAL A 53 5.54 -3.89 4.10
CA VAL A 53 5.29 -5.16 4.79
C VAL A 53 3.98 -5.18 5.55
N THR A 54 3.62 -4.06 6.17
CA THR A 54 2.42 -3.95 7.01
C THR A 54 1.15 -3.67 6.19
N GLY A 55 1.25 -3.61 4.86
CA GLY A 55 0.12 -3.28 3.99
C GLY A 55 -0.28 -1.81 4.04
N HIS A 56 0.51 -0.96 4.70
CA HIS A 56 0.26 0.48 4.76
C HIS A 56 0.92 1.19 3.57
N GLY A 57 0.21 2.11 2.93
CA GLY A 57 0.76 2.89 1.82
C GLY A 57 -0.25 3.08 0.69
N PRO A 58 0.21 3.48 -0.50
CA PRO A 58 -0.67 3.69 -1.65
C PRO A 58 -1.08 2.34 -2.30
N PHE A 59 -1.49 1.36 -1.50
CA PHE A 59 -2.02 0.11 -2.02
C PHE A 59 -3.53 0.24 -2.21
N PRO A 60 -4.10 -0.21 -3.34
CA PRO A 60 -5.55 -0.20 -3.57
C PRO A 60 -6.36 -0.75 -2.38
N THR A 61 -5.96 -1.89 -1.83
CA THR A 61 -6.61 -2.50 -0.65
C THR A 61 -6.62 -1.58 0.57
N TYR A 62 -5.49 -0.94 0.86
CA TYR A 62 -5.36 0.00 1.96
C TYR A 62 -6.21 1.25 1.74
N LEU A 63 -6.18 1.82 0.54
CA LEU A 63 -6.94 3.03 0.22
C LEU A 63 -8.45 2.79 0.22
N LYS A 64 -8.92 1.60 -0.20
CA LYS A 64 -10.33 1.19 -0.09
C LYS A 64 -10.79 1.13 1.36
N ARG A 65 -9.96 0.60 2.27
CA ARG A 65 -10.28 0.55 3.71
C ARG A 65 -10.56 1.94 4.31
N PHE A 66 -9.91 2.99 3.81
CA PHE A 66 -10.11 4.37 4.26
C PHE A 66 -11.08 5.16 3.37
N ASN A 67 -11.78 4.48 2.47
CA ASN A 67 -12.74 5.06 1.54
C ASN A 67 -12.10 6.20 0.71
N ILE A 68 -10.82 6.05 0.35
CA ILE A 68 -10.09 6.96 -0.55
C ILE A 68 -10.24 6.51 -2.00
N ARG A 69 -10.38 5.20 -2.22
CA ARG A 69 -10.63 4.58 -3.53
C ARG A 69 -11.80 3.59 -3.41
N ASN A 70 -12.57 3.44 -4.48
CA ASN A 70 -13.73 2.53 -4.50
C ASN A 70 -13.30 1.07 -4.75
N SER A 71 -12.23 0.87 -5.53
CA SER A 71 -11.66 -0.43 -5.84
C SER A 71 -10.38 -0.74 -5.06
N ASP A 72 -10.24 -2.00 -4.67
CA ASP A 72 -9.03 -2.62 -4.11
C ASP A 72 -8.22 -3.37 -5.18
N SER A 73 -8.60 -3.28 -6.45
CA SER A 73 -7.86 -3.89 -7.54
C SER A 73 -6.59 -3.09 -7.91
N CYS A 74 -5.53 -3.83 -8.22
CA CYS A 74 -4.39 -3.35 -8.97
C CYS A 74 -4.81 -3.09 -10.42
N GLY A 75 -4.10 -2.22 -11.15
CA GLY A 75 -4.31 -2.02 -12.59
C GLY A 75 -4.14 -3.29 -13.45
N CYS A 76 -3.58 -4.37 -12.88
CA CYS A 76 -3.50 -5.67 -13.55
C CYS A 76 -4.73 -6.57 -13.30
N GLY A 77 -5.77 -6.05 -12.63
CA GLY A 77 -7.03 -6.77 -12.36
C GLY A 77 -7.06 -7.59 -11.06
N ASN A 78 -5.91 -7.91 -10.47
CA ASN A 78 -5.81 -8.66 -9.21
C ASN A 78 -5.93 -7.77 -7.96
N LEU A 79 -6.05 -8.38 -6.79
CA LEU A 79 -6.09 -7.67 -5.51
C LEU A 79 -4.79 -6.86 -5.28
N GLY A 80 -4.90 -5.54 -5.17
CA GLY A 80 -3.78 -4.63 -4.99
C GLY A 80 -3.33 -4.51 -3.53
N ASN A 81 -2.77 -5.59 -2.98
CA ASN A 81 -2.08 -5.59 -1.67
C ASN A 81 -0.55 -5.71 -1.85
N SER A 82 0.20 -5.45 -0.78
CA SER A 82 1.67 -5.51 -0.82
C SER A 82 2.23 -6.86 -1.26
N LEU A 83 1.62 -7.96 -0.81
CA LEU A 83 2.06 -9.30 -1.19
C LEU A 83 1.97 -9.50 -2.70
N HIS A 84 0.85 -9.11 -3.31
CA HIS A 84 0.65 -9.16 -4.75
C HIS A 84 1.74 -8.39 -5.51
N TYR A 85 2.03 -7.16 -5.10
CA TYR A 85 3.12 -6.36 -5.69
C TYR A 85 4.50 -7.01 -5.51
N ALA A 86 4.72 -7.70 -4.39
CA ALA A 86 5.99 -8.34 -4.10
C ALA A 86 6.20 -9.66 -4.85
N THR A 87 5.14 -10.36 -5.26
CA THR A 87 5.29 -11.75 -5.72
C THR A 87 4.61 -12.09 -7.05
N SER A 88 3.75 -11.22 -7.59
CA SER A 88 2.89 -11.61 -8.73
C SER A 88 2.36 -10.49 -9.62
N CYS A 89 2.50 -9.21 -9.26
CA CYS A 89 2.00 -8.11 -10.08
C CYS A 89 2.78 -7.99 -11.41
N LEU A 90 2.04 -7.95 -12.52
CA LEU A 90 2.62 -7.87 -13.87
C LEU A 90 3.53 -6.65 -14.07
N PHE A 91 3.21 -5.54 -13.40
CA PHE A 91 3.97 -4.30 -13.49
C PHE A 91 5.25 -4.29 -12.67
N THR A 92 5.44 -5.25 -11.77
CA THR A 92 6.58 -5.28 -10.83
C THR A 92 7.41 -6.56 -10.95
N THR A 93 7.34 -7.21 -12.10
CA THR A 93 8.03 -8.49 -12.40
C THR A 93 9.53 -8.46 -12.09
N SER A 94 10.22 -7.35 -12.38
CA SER A 94 11.64 -7.18 -12.03
C SER A 94 11.93 -7.19 -10.52
N TYR A 95 10.93 -6.82 -9.71
CA TYR A 95 11.03 -6.70 -8.26
C TYR A 95 10.51 -7.95 -7.51
N HIS A 96 10.04 -8.97 -8.21
CA HIS A 96 9.42 -10.13 -7.56
C HIS A 96 10.36 -10.87 -6.62
N LEU A 97 9.83 -11.19 -5.45
CA LEU A 97 10.39 -12.12 -4.48
C LEU A 97 9.67 -13.47 -4.60
N THR A 98 10.28 -14.51 -4.07
CA THR A 98 9.66 -15.84 -4.04
C THR A 98 8.33 -15.79 -3.29
N LYS A 99 7.26 -16.27 -3.91
CA LYS A 99 5.93 -16.29 -3.31
C LYS A 99 5.91 -17.22 -2.08
N PRO A 100 5.40 -16.79 -0.92
CA PRO A 100 5.24 -17.67 0.23
C PRO A 100 4.05 -18.62 0.05
N SER A 101 4.09 -19.73 0.78
CA SER A 101 2.87 -20.48 1.11
C SER A 101 1.94 -19.60 1.97
N ALA A 102 0.63 -19.74 1.79
CA ALA A 102 -0.36 -18.90 2.47
C ALA A 102 -0.18 -18.86 4.00
N ASP A 103 0.06 -20.02 4.62
CA ASP A 103 0.20 -20.14 6.08
C ASP A 103 1.51 -19.57 6.63
N LEU A 104 2.47 -19.25 5.76
CA LEU A 104 3.82 -18.82 6.13
C LEU A 104 4.10 -17.35 5.81
N GLU A 105 3.10 -16.58 5.39
CA GLU A 105 3.27 -15.17 5.02
C GLU A 105 3.96 -14.33 6.12
N PRO A 106 3.58 -14.41 7.42
CA PRO A 106 4.23 -13.61 8.47
C PRO A 106 5.73 -13.96 8.64
N LEU A 107 6.06 -15.25 8.57
CA LEU A 107 7.45 -15.72 8.66
C LEU A 107 8.24 -15.33 7.41
N TRP A 108 7.60 -15.35 6.25
CA TRP A 108 8.19 -14.92 5.00
C TRP A 108 8.56 -13.44 5.02
N TRP A 109 7.67 -12.57 5.47
CA TRP A 109 7.98 -11.14 5.64
C TRP A 109 9.15 -10.92 6.59
N LYS A 110 9.20 -11.66 7.70
CA LYS A 110 10.34 -11.62 8.63
C LYS A 110 11.66 -11.99 7.93
N ARG A 111 11.67 -13.02 7.08
CA ARG A 111 12.86 -13.41 6.31
C ARG A 111 13.25 -12.37 5.27
N VAL A 112 12.28 -11.84 4.53
CA VAL A 112 12.48 -10.76 3.54
C VAL A 112 13.12 -9.54 4.22
N MET A 113 12.63 -9.15 5.40
CA MET A 113 13.14 -8.00 6.14
C MET A 113 14.48 -8.22 6.85
N ASN A 114 14.88 -9.48 7.04
CA ASN A 114 16.18 -9.83 7.61
C ASN A 114 17.28 -10.02 6.54
N ASN A 115 16.92 -10.10 5.26
CA ASN A 115 17.86 -10.27 4.16
C ASN A 115 18.11 -8.93 3.44
N ASN A 116 19.37 -8.47 3.42
CA ASN A 116 19.73 -7.17 2.84
C ASN A 116 19.35 -7.01 1.36
N ASN A 117 19.55 -8.05 0.55
CA ASN A 117 19.21 -8.01 -0.88
C ASN A 117 17.71 -7.91 -1.08
N SER A 118 16.94 -8.67 -0.29
CA SER A 118 15.47 -8.64 -0.33
C SER A 118 14.94 -7.28 0.13
N ARG A 119 15.49 -6.71 1.20
CA ARG A 119 15.17 -5.35 1.65
C ARG A 119 15.46 -4.29 0.59
N ALA A 120 16.61 -4.38 -0.08
CA ALA A 120 16.97 -3.46 -1.16
C ALA A 120 15.97 -3.56 -2.32
N LYS A 121 15.59 -4.78 -2.70
CA LYS A 121 14.57 -5.03 -3.73
C LYS A 121 13.20 -4.46 -3.35
N ILE A 122 12.78 -4.63 -2.08
CA ILE A 122 11.57 -3.98 -1.55
C ILE A 122 11.69 -2.45 -1.58
N GLY A 123 12.83 -1.89 -1.21
CA GLY A 123 13.07 -0.44 -1.29
C GLY A 123 12.92 0.09 -2.72
N GLN A 124 13.48 -0.62 -3.70
CA GLN A 124 13.34 -0.29 -5.12
C GLN A 124 11.89 -0.41 -5.59
N LEU A 125 11.18 -1.47 -5.19
CA LEU A 125 9.75 -1.65 -5.48
C LEU A 125 8.89 -0.52 -4.92
N VAL A 126 9.13 -0.13 -3.67
CA VAL A 126 8.43 0.99 -3.02
C VAL A 126 8.67 2.29 -3.78
N HIS A 127 9.92 2.55 -4.18
CA HIS A 127 10.28 3.72 -4.96
C HIS A 127 9.60 3.72 -6.35
N PHE A 128 9.65 2.57 -7.05
CA PHE A 128 8.98 2.37 -8.33
C PHE A 128 7.47 2.63 -8.22
N ASN A 129 6.81 2.09 -7.20
CA ASN A 129 5.38 2.29 -6.98
C ASN A 129 5.04 3.77 -6.73
N ALA A 130 5.86 4.48 -5.96
CA ALA A 130 5.66 5.90 -5.68
C ALA A 130 5.80 6.78 -6.93
N GLN A 131 6.69 6.43 -7.86
CA GLN A 131 6.86 7.16 -9.12
C GLN A 131 5.79 6.83 -10.16
N ASN A 132 5.24 5.61 -10.10
CA ASN A 132 4.31 5.09 -11.09
C ASN A 132 2.87 5.03 -10.58
N GLU A 133 2.52 5.91 -9.62
CA GLU A 133 1.18 6.04 -9.04
C GLU A 133 0.09 5.94 -10.14
N LYS A 134 0.20 6.77 -11.17
CA LYS A 134 -0.77 6.83 -12.29
C LYS A 134 -1.00 5.50 -13.04
N LEU A 135 -0.03 4.58 -13.06
CA LEU A 135 -0.18 3.27 -13.71
C LEU A 135 -1.02 2.30 -12.86
N PHE A 136 -1.02 2.49 -11.54
CA PHE A 136 -1.76 1.64 -10.59
C PHE A 136 -3.13 2.20 -10.25
N PHE A 137 -3.29 3.51 -10.40
CA PHE A 137 -4.53 4.24 -10.20
C PHE A 137 -5.14 4.58 -11.55
N GLN A 138 -5.60 3.57 -12.30
CA GLN A 138 -6.62 3.85 -13.30
C GLN A 138 -7.80 4.50 -12.57
N LYS A 139 -8.21 5.68 -13.05
CA LYS A 139 -9.50 6.25 -12.68
C LYS A 139 -10.54 5.24 -13.13
N ASP A 140 -11.33 4.73 -12.19
CA ASP A 140 -12.54 4.01 -12.55
C ASP A 140 -13.31 4.95 -13.49
N GLY A 141 -13.58 4.48 -14.72
CA GLY A 141 -14.26 5.27 -15.74
C GLY A 141 -15.56 5.83 -15.18
N ASP A 142 -15.81 7.10 -15.51
CA ASP A 142 -17.10 7.76 -15.30
C ASP A 142 -18.15 7.00 -16.13
N ASN A 143 -18.73 5.97 -15.54
CA ASN A 143 -19.81 5.21 -16.16
C ASN A 143 -21.14 5.85 -15.71
N ASN A 144 -21.59 6.82 -16.53
CA ASN A 144 -22.95 7.32 -16.74
C ASN A 144 -23.90 7.45 -15.53
#